data_AF-A0A1A6GUH4-F1
#
_entry.id   AF-A0A1A6GUH4-F1
#
_cell.length_a   1.000
_cell.length_b   1.000
_cell.length_c   1.000
_cell.angle_alpha   90.00
_cell.angle_beta   90.00
_cell.angle_gamma   90.00
#
_symmetry.space_group_name_H-M   'P 1'
#
loop_
_entity.id
_entity.type
_entity.pdbx_description
1 polymer ?
#
loop_
_entity_poly.entity_id
_entity_poly.type
_entity_poly.pdbx_seq_one_letter_code
_entity_poly.pdbx_strand_id
1 'polypeptide(L)'
;MPPTQAESVIKNIIREIGQECAAHGEIASETVVAFMVKAVVLDPSNGFNVDRTLIKSDVQKLVKLCVARLLDSKNPSLDTIKMQVYFDMNYTSREDFLEEHHRVLESRLSAVSREITDNRACTREELESLYRKIVSYVLLRSGLGSPTDIKIVREATAALQSVFPQAELGTFLTLSKKDKERQLKELTMIVTGIRLFNRDCGKGGEGIDDLPAILHEAIPATTQHIDTQLEIAQEQAFRYTAILEKASKNPLMTKELEPYMLKEALYNIRQYEIFLQTVLPIFIALASLWMSFQDETVLISVLSNLTTNLELFLGTHELLFPEKVIQGLLDDVTVKKERVHLSDFRKMEWLFPETTANVDKLLIQYRGFCSYTFAATDGLLLP
;
A
#
# COMPACT_ATOMS: atom_id res chain seq x y z
N MET A 1 10.61 -18.10 -24.00
CA MET A 1 11.09 -19.33 -24.66
C MET A 1 9.90 -20.24 -24.89
N PRO A 2 9.82 -20.99 -26.01
CA PRO A 2 8.82 -22.05 -26.15
C PRO A 2 9.05 -23.13 -25.08
N PRO A 3 7.97 -23.70 -24.51
CA PRO A 3 8.09 -24.73 -23.47
C PRO A 3 8.86 -25.93 -24.02
N THR A 4 9.69 -26.54 -23.17
CA THR A 4 10.41 -27.76 -23.55
C THR A 4 9.42 -28.89 -23.87
N GLN A 5 9.82 -29.86 -24.68
CA GLN A 5 8.95 -30.99 -25.03
C GLN A 5 8.42 -31.73 -23.78
N ALA A 6 9.25 -31.81 -22.73
CA ALA A 6 8.87 -32.36 -21.43
C ALA A 6 7.80 -31.52 -20.70
N GLU A 7 7.93 -30.19 -20.69
CA GLU A 7 6.90 -29.29 -20.12
C GLU A 7 5.56 -29.43 -20.82
N SER A 8 5.56 -29.59 -22.16
CA SER A 8 4.32 -29.80 -22.91
C SER A 8 3.64 -31.12 -22.56
N VAL A 9 4.41 -32.20 -22.35
CA VAL A 9 3.87 -33.50 -21.91
C VAL A 9 3.27 -33.40 -20.51
N ILE A 10 3.98 -32.77 -19.55
CA ILE A 10 3.50 -32.63 -18.17
C ILE A 10 2.20 -31.79 -18.12
N LYS A 11 2.12 -30.68 -18.88
CA LYS A 11 0.90 -29.87 -18.96
C LYS A 11 -0.30 -30.67 -19.48
N ASN A 12 -0.08 -31.54 -20.47
CA ASN A 12 -1.14 -32.40 -20.98
C ASN A 12 -1.62 -33.41 -19.93
N ILE A 13 -0.69 -34.00 -19.17
CA ILE A 13 -1.01 -34.94 -18.08
C ILE A 13 -1.81 -34.24 -16.97
N ILE A 14 -1.39 -33.03 -16.56
CA ILE A 14 -2.11 -32.23 -15.55
C ILE A 14 -3.55 -31.97 -16.00
N ARG A 15 -3.75 -31.57 -17.26
CA ARG A 15 -5.08 -31.33 -17.82
C ARG A 15 -5.93 -32.61 -17.86
N GLU A 16 -5.34 -33.74 -18.26
CA GLU A 16 -6.03 -35.03 -18.30
C GLU A 16 -6.52 -35.46 -16.92
N ILE A 17 -5.65 -35.38 -15.90
CA ILE A 17 -6.02 -35.69 -14.50
C ILE A 17 -7.13 -34.75 -14.02
N GLY A 18 -7.02 -33.45 -14.27
CA GLY A 18 -8.04 -32.48 -13.88
C GLY A 18 -9.41 -32.76 -14.52
N GLN A 19 -9.44 -33.15 -15.79
CA GLN A 19 -10.66 -33.54 -16.49
C GLN A 19 -11.26 -34.84 -15.91
N GLU A 20 -10.43 -35.82 -15.60
CA GLU A 20 -10.88 -37.09 -15.03
C GLU A 20 -11.44 -36.90 -13.61
N CYS A 21 -10.80 -36.08 -12.78
CA CYS A 21 -11.35 -35.70 -11.46
C CYS A 21 -12.68 -34.96 -11.59
N ALA A 22 -12.78 -33.99 -12.52
CA ALA A 22 -14.01 -33.23 -12.73
C ALA A 22 -15.17 -34.12 -13.20
N ALA A 23 -14.88 -35.15 -14.02
CA ALA A 23 -15.88 -36.15 -14.42
C ALA A 23 -16.44 -36.96 -13.24
N HIS A 24 -15.70 -37.04 -12.13
CA HIS A 24 -16.12 -37.69 -10.88
C HIS A 24 -16.64 -36.70 -9.82
N GLY A 25 -16.85 -35.43 -10.19
CA GLY A 25 -17.43 -34.40 -9.33
C GLY A 25 -16.44 -33.62 -8.46
N GLU A 26 -15.13 -33.85 -8.61
CA GLU A 26 -14.08 -33.15 -7.86
C GLU A 26 -13.33 -32.17 -8.76
N ILE A 27 -13.39 -30.88 -8.44
CA ILE A 27 -12.67 -29.84 -9.19
C ILE A 27 -11.39 -29.48 -8.44
N ALA A 28 -10.25 -29.84 -9.02
CA ALA A 28 -8.92 -29.49 -8.52
C ALA A 28 -8.26 -28.44 -9.41
N SER A 29 -7.55 -27.47 -8.82
CA SER A 29 -6.77 -26.50 -9.58
C SER A 29 -5.57 -27.17 -10.27
N GLU A 30 -5.11 -26.61 -11.39
CA GLU A 30 -3.93 -27.14 -12.11
C GLU A 30 -2.71 -27.24 -11.19
N THR A 31 -2.54 -26.31 -10.25
CA THR A 31 -1.42 -26.32 -9.29
C THR A 31 -1.53 -27.47 -8.29
N VAL A 32 -2.73 -27.76 -7.76
CA VAL A 32 -2.95 -28.91 -6.87
C VAL A 32 -2.68 -30.22 -7.63
N VAL A 33 -3.14 -30.32 -8.87
CA VAL A 33 -2.87 -31.48 -9.72
C VAL A 33 -1.37 -31.61 -10.01
N ALA A 34 -0.67 -30.51 -10.32
CA ALA A 34 0.77 -30.51 -10.55
C ALA A 34 1.55 -30.95 -9.30
N PHE A 35 1.14 -30.47 -8.13
CA PHE A 35 1.70 -30.93 -6.86
C PHE A 35 1.48 -32.43 -6.67
N MET A 36 0.26 -32.93 -6.93
CA MET A 36 -0.05 -34.36 -6.80
C MET A 36 0.78 -35.22 -7.75
N VAL A 37 0.96 -34.79 -9.00
CA VAL A 37 1.83 -35.46 -9.97
C VAL A 37 3.25 -35.57 -9.42
N LYS A 38 3.81 -34.45 -8.91
CA LYS A 38 5.14 -34.44 -8.31
C LYS A 38 5.22 -35.39 -7.10
N ALA A 39 4.23 -35.37 -6.21
CA ALA A 39 4.20 -36.23 -5.03
C ALA A 39 4.15 -37.72 -5.39
N VAL A 40 3.33 -38.10 -6.37
CA VAL A 40 3.20 -39.49 -6.84
C VAL A 40 4.48 -39.99 -7.51
N VAL A 41 5.14 -39.14 -8.31
CA VAL A 41 6.41 -39.49 -8.98
C VAL A 41 7.56 -39.63 -7.99
N LEU A 42 7.61 -38.80 -6.94
CA LEU A 42 8.67 -38.82 -5.94
C LEU A 42 8.54 -39.95 -4.90
N ASP A 43 7.36 -40.54 -4.77
CA ASP A 43 7.11 -41.65 -3.84
C ASP A 43 7.75 -42.95 -4.37
N PRO A 44 8.80 -43.49 -3.70
CA PRO A 44 9.53 -44.66 -4.19
C PRO A 44 8.66 -45.92 -4.31
N SER A 45 7.56 -46.01 -3.54
CA SER A 45 6.64 -47.15 -3.58
C SER A 45 5.90 -47.25 -4.92
N ASN A 46 5.77 -46.12 -5.64
CA ASN A 46 5.15 -46.08 -6.96
C ASN A 46 6.12 -46.50 -8.07
N GLY A 47 7.42 -46.61 -7.80
CA GLY A 47 8.42 -47.16 -8.72
C GLY A 47 8.63 -46.33 -10.00
N PHE A 48 8.42 -45.01 -9.95
CA PHE A 48 8.79 -44.11 -11.04
C PHE A 48 10.29 -43.82 -11.00
N ASN A 49 10.94 -43.75 -12.17
CA ASN A 49 12.33 -43.35 -12.29
C ASN A 49 12.38 -41.94 -12.88
N VAL A 50 12.89 -40.98 -12.10
CA VAL A 50 12.92 -39.55 -12.45
C VAL A 50 13.88 -39.26 -13.61
N ASP A 51 14.89 -40.10 -13.82
CA ASP A 51 15.91 -39.93 -14.86
C ASP A 51 15.50 -40.54 -16.21
N ARG A 52 14.36 -41.23 -16.27
CA ARG A 52 13.87 -41.90 -17.48
C ARG A 52 12.68 -41.14 -18.07
N THR A 53 12.65 -41.04 -19.41
CA THR A 53 11.49 -40.51 -20.13
C THR A 53 10.27 -41.40 -19.91
N LEU A 54 9.13 -40.79 -19.53
CA LEU A 54 7.87 -41.49 -19.30
C LEU A 54 7.37 -42.16 -20.60
N ILE A 55 7.10 -43.46 -20.55
CA ILE A 55 6.39 -44.17 -21.62
C ILE A 55 4.88 -44.15 -21.38
N LYS A 56 4.08 -44.49 -22.40
CA LYS A 56 2.61 -44.42 -22.32
C LYS A 56 2.00 -45.17 -21.13
N SER A 57 2.57 -46.33 -20.76
CA SER A 57 2.13 -47.07 -19.57
C SER A 57 2.42 -46.35 -18.26
N ASP A 58 3.54 -45.61 -18.19
CA ASP A 58 3.89 -44.82 -17.01
C ASP A 58 2.93 -43.65 -16.84
N VAL A 59 2.55 -43.01 -17.95
CA VAL A 59 1.55 -41.93 -17.94
C VAL A 59 0.20 -42.45 -17.45
N GLN A 60 -0.29 -43.58 -17.98
CA GLN A 60 -1.55 -44.18 -17.53
C GLN A 60 -1.52 -44.56 -16.05
N LYS A 61 -0.41 -45.11 -15.57
CA LYS A 61 -0.21 -45.42 -14.15
C LYS A 61 -0.24 -44.15 -13.30
N LEU A 62 0.46 -43.10 -13.74
CA LEU A 62 0.54 -41.81 -13.06
C LEU A 62 -0.84 -41.16 -12.94
N VAL A 63 -1.57 -41.06 -14.06
CA VAL A 63 -2.94 -40.52 -14.09
C VAL A 63 -3.83 -41.25 -13.10
N LYS A 64 -3.86 -42.58 -13.15
CA LYS A 64 -4.67 -43.41 -12.25
C LYS A 64 -4.33 -43.18 -10.77
N LEU A 65 -3.05 -43.12 -10.41
CA LEU A 65 -2.61 -42.90 -9.04
C LEU A 65 -2.96 -41.48 -8.55
N CYS A 66 -2.77 -40.46 -9.38
CA CYS A 66 -3.12 -39.09 -9.04
C CYS A 66 -4.63 -38.92 -8.88
N VAL A 67 -5.44 -39.42 -9.81
CA VAL A 67 -6.91 -39.36 -9.73
C VAL A 67 -7.41 -40.08 -8.49
N ALA A 68 -6.91 -41.30 -8.21
CA ALA A 68 -7.29 -42.03 -6.99
C ALA A 68 -7.01 -41.24 -5.70
N ARG A 69 -5.84 -40.57 -5.61
CA ARG A 69 -5.51 -39.72 -4.46
C ARG A 69 -6.33 -38.43 -4.40
N LEU A 70 -6.65 -37.81 -5.54
CA LEU A 70 -7.43 -36.57 -5.61
C LEU A 70 -8.92 -36.78 -5.32
N LEU A 71 -9.45 -37.98 -5.57
CA LEU A 71 -10.84 -38.36 -5.26
C LEU A 71 -11.02 -38.87 -3.83
N ASP A 72 -9.94 -39.04 -3.06
CA ASP A 72 -10.00 -39.45 -1.65
C ASP A 72 -10.32 -38.26 -0.72
N SER A 73 -11.54 -37.73 -0.86
CA SER A 73 -12.00 -36.52 -0.14
C SER A 73 -12.09 -36.68 1.38
N LYS A 74 -12.01 -37.92 1.90
CA LYS A 74 -12.03 -38.19 3.33
C LYS A 74 -10.64 -38.18 3.96
N ASN A 75 -9.58 -38.05 3.16
CA ASN A 75 -8.21 -38.10 3.62
C ASN A 75 -7.72 -36.72 4.07
N PRO A 76 -7.42 -36.51 5.37
CA PRO A 76 -7.00 -35.20 5.86
C PRO A 76 -5.70 -34.70 5.22
N SER A 77 -4.84 -35.60 4.74
CA SER A 77 -3.59 -35.23 4.05
C SER A 77 -3.86 -34.53 2.72
N LEU A 78 -4.89 -34.93 1.99
CA LEU A 78 -5.28 -34.27 0.75
C LEU A 78 -5.76 -32.85 1.04
N ASP A 79 -6.56 -32.68 2.08
CA ASP A 79 -7.04 -31.38 2.51
C ASP A 79 -5.89 -30.47 2.94
N THR A 80 -4.89 -31.01 3.66
CA THR A 80 -3.68 -30.28 4.02
C THR A 80 -2.92 -29.78 2.79
N ILE A 81 -2.76 -30.63 1.77
CA ILE A 81 -2.11 -30.24 0.51
C ILE A 81 -2.91 -29.15 -0.20
N LYS A 82 -4.23 -29.28 -0.28
CA LYS A 82 -5.11 -28.27 -0.88
C LYS A 82 -4.94 -26.93 -0.16
N MET A 83 -4.93 -26.94 1.16
CA MET A 83 -4.74 -25.75 1.99
C MET A 83 -3.35 -25.12 1.80
N GLN A 84 -2.27 -25.91 1.78
CA GLN A 84 -0.91 -25.43 1.52
C GLN A 84 -0.80 -24.74 0.16
N VAL A 85 -1.25 -25.43 -0.90
CA VAL A 85 -1.22 -24.88 -2.26
C VAL A 85 -2.08 -23.63 -2.36
N TYR A 86 -3.24 -23.61 -1.72
CA TYR A 86 -4.09 -22.42 -1.68
C TYR A 86 -3.37 -21.24 -1.00
N PHE A 87 -2.75 -21.48 0.16
CA PHE A 87 -2.02 -20.43 0.87
C PHE A 87 -0.85 -19.91 0.02
N ASP A 88 0.00 -20.79 -0.51
CA ASP A 88 1.16 -20.42 -1.32
C ASP A 88 0.79 -19.67 -2.61
N MET A 89 -0.39 -19.93 -3.19
CA MET A 89 -0.85 -19.27 -4.41
C MET A 89 -1.49 -17.89 -4.16
N ASN A 90 -2.08 -17.69 -2.97
CA ASN A 90 -2.92 -16.51 -2.71
C ASN A 90 -2.31 -15.56 -1.67
N TYR A 91 -1.36 -16.04 -0.87
CA TYR A 91 -0.64 -15.23 0.10
C TYR A 91 0.70 -14.77 -0.47
N THR A 92 0.98 -13.49 -0.27
CA THR A 92 2.29 -12.88 -0.54
C THR A 92 2.62 -11.93 0.60
N SER A 93 3.89 -11.61 0.81
CA SER A 93 4.26 -10.65 1.86
C SER A 93 3.63 -9.27 1.59
N ARG A 94 3.45 -8.46 2.64
CA ARG A 94 2.95 -7.08 2.51
C ARG A 94 3.80 -6.25 1.55
N GLU A 95 5.12 -6.43 1.59
CA GLU A 95 6.07 -5.72 0.73
C GLU A 95 5.84 -6.11 -0.73
N ASP A 96 5.88 -7.41 -1.03
CA ASP A 96 5.66 -7.92 -2.40
C ASP A 96 4.27 -7.52 -2.94
N PHE A 97 3.24 -7.54 -2.09
CA PHE A 97 1.90 -7.10 -2.49
C PHE A 97 1.88 -5.64 -2.91
N LEU A 98 2.48 -4.75 -2.10
CA LEU A 98 2.51 -3.32 -2.38
C LEU A 98 3.38 -3.00 -3.59
N GLU A 99 4.51 -3.68 -3.76
CA GLU A 99 5.35 -3.55 -4.95
C GLU A 99 4.60 -3.98 -6.21
N GLU A 100 3.92 -5.13 -6.18
CA GLU A 100 3.14 -5.62 -7.31
C GLU A 100 1.97 -4.68 -7.63
N HIS A 101 1.26 -4.21 -6.60
CA HIS A 101 0.17 -3.24 -6.76
C HIS A 101 0.66 -1.96 -7.45
N HIS A 102 1.77 -1.37 -6.98
CA HIS A 102 2.35 -0.18 -7.60
C HIS A 102 2.83 -0.44 -9.04
N ARG A 103 3.44 -1.60 -9.29
CA ARG A 103 3.88 -2.02 -10.62
C ARG A 103 2.70 -2.12 -11.59
N VAL A 104 1.61 -2.76 -11.17
CA VAL A 104 0.38 -2.92 -11.97
C VAL A 104 -0.26 -1.55 -12.23
N LEU A 105 -0.32 -0.68 -11.21
CA LEU A 105 -0.85 0.68 -11.36
C LEU A 105 -0.05 1.49 -12.40
N GLU A 106 1.28 1.53 -12.27
CA GLU A 106 2.14 2.26 -13.22
C GLU A 106 2.06 1.66 -14.63
N SER A 107 1.95 0.33 -14.76
CA SER A 107 1.73 -0.34 -16.05
C SER A 107 0.42 0.10 -16.71
N ARG A 108 -0.69 0.14 -15.94
CA ARG A 108 -2.00 0.61 -16.44
C ARG A 108 -1.97 2.08 -16.84
N LEU A 109 -1.20 2.91 -16.12
CA LEU A 109 -1.07 4.34 -16.38
C LEU A 109 -0.10 4.66 -17.53
N SER A 110 0.73 3.71 -17.96
CA SER A 110 1.79 3.92 -18.95
C SER A 110 1.28 4.56 -20.25
N ALA A 111 0.14 4.09 -20.76
CA ALA A 111 -0.45 4.62 -21.99
C ALA A 111 -0.84 6.10 -21.84
N VAL A 112 -1.59 6.44 -20.78
CA VAL A 112 -2.06 7.80 -20.51
C VAL A 112 -0.88 8.73 -20.20
N SER A 113 0.09 8.27 -19.40
CA SER A 113 1.32 9.01 -19.10
C SER A 113 2.10 9.36 -20.38
N ARG A 114 2.25 8.39 -21.29
CA ARG A 114 2.91 8.59 -22.57
C ARG A 114 2.16 9.61 -23.45
N GLU A 115 0.84 9.52 -23.52
CA GLU A 115 0.01 10.47 -24.27
C GLU A 115 0.12 11.92 -23.77
N ILE A 116 0.39 12.12 -22.48
CA ILE A 116 0.61 13.44 -21.88
C ILE A 116 2.04 13.91 -22.11
N THR A 117 3.02 13.05 -21.86
CA THR A 117 4.45 13.41 -21.88
C THR A 117 4.99 13.65 -23.30
N ASP A 118 4.50 12.88 -24.26
CA ASP A 118 4.88 13.01 -25.67
C ASP A 118 4.03 14.05 -26.41
N ASN A 119 3.03 14.66 -25.74
CA ASN A 119 2.16 15.67 -26.31
C ASN A 119 2.93 16.93 -26.75
N ARG A 120 2.47 17.55 -27.85
CA ARG A 120 3.02 18.77 -28.46
C ARG A 120 1.91 19.76 -28.83
N ALA A 121 0.87 19.84 -27.99
CA ALA A 121 -0.26 20.76 -28.16
C ALA A 121 0.21 22.20 -28.39
N CYS A 122 -0.31 22.82 -29.44
CA CYS A 122 -0.02 24.19 -29.83
C CYS A 122 -1.28 25.04 -29.92
N THR A 123 -2.45 24.45 -30.21
CA THR A 123 -3.73 25.17 -30.22
C THR A 123 -4.41 25.16 -28.86
N ARG A 124 -5.37 26.07 -28.67
CA ARG A 124 -6.17 26.13 -27.45
C ARG A 124 -6.95 24.83 -27.24
N GLU A 125 -7.56 24.28 -28.28
CA GLU A 125 -8.34 23.04 -28.21
C GLU A 125 -7.45 21.83 -27.84
N GLU A 126 -6.22 21.80 -28.35
CA GLU A 126 -5.23 20.78 -28.02
C GLU A 126 -4.77 20.89 -26.56
N LEU A 127 -4.55 22.11 -26.06
CA LEU A 127 -4.20 22.36 -24.66
C LEU A 127 -5.35 21.98 -23.72
N GLU A 128 -6.60 22.29 -24.07
CA GLU A 128 -7.79 21.83 -23.32
C GLU A 128 -7.90 20.30 -23.31
N SER A 129 -7.58 19.65 -24.43
CA SER A 129 -7.51 18.17 -24.52
C SER A 129 -6.41 17.59 -23.63
N LEU A 130 -5.20 18.17 -23.66
CA LEU A 130 -4.09 17.76 -22.81
C LEU A 130 -4.44 17.92 -21.33
N TYR A 131 -5.07 19.03 -20.95
CA TYR A 131 -5.47 19.27 -19.56
C TYR A 131 -6.47 18.21 -19.07
N ARG A 132 -7.44 17.82 -19.91
CA ARG A 132 -8.36 16.71 -19.58
C ARG A 132 -7.62 15.39 -19.35
N LYS A 133 -6.60 15.08 -20.15
CA LYS A 133 -5.78 13.88 -19.96
C LYS A 133 -5.01 13.92 -18.64
N ILE A 134 -4.48 15.08 -18.25
CA ILE A 134 -3.81 15.26 -16.94
C ILE A 134 -4.80 15.00 -15.81
N VAL A 135 -6.02 15.54 -15.87
CA VAL A 135 -7.07 15.27 -14.88
C VAL A 135 -7.39 13.77 -14.81
N SER A 136 -7.55 13.10 -15.96
CA SER A 136 -7.79 11.66 -15.99
C SER A 136 -6.63 10.86 -15.39
N TYR A 137 -5.38 11.25 -15.66
CA TYR A 137 -4.20 10.63 -15.07
C TYR A 137 -4.20 10.78 -13.54
N VAL A 138 -4.47 11.98 -13.03
CA VAL A 138 -4.53 12.27 -11.59
C VAL A 138 -5.60 11.43 -10.91
N LEU A 139 -6.80 11.30 -11.50
CA LEU A 139 -7.87 10.47 -10.97
C LEU A 139 -7.49 8.98 -10.96
N LEU A 140 -6.99 8.46 -12.09
CA LEU A 140 -6.60 7.05 -12.20
C LEU A 140 -5.44 6.70 -11.26
N ARG A 141 -4.48 7.60 -11.06
CA ARG A 141 -3.32 7.36 -10.19
C ARG A 141 -3.65 7.50 -8.71
N SER A 142 -4.51 8.44 -8.34
CA SER A 142 -4.95 8.61 -6.95
C SER A 142 -5.92 7.52 -6.49
N GLY A 143 -6.64 6.89 -7.42
CA GLY A 143 -7.70 5.93 -7.10
C GLY A 143 -8.96 6.57 -6.50
N LEU A 144 -9.01 7.91 -6.41
CA LEU A 144 -10.10 8.64 -5.76
C LEU A 144 -11.26 8.94 -6.73
N GLY A 145 -11.73 7.92 -7.44
CA GLY A 145 -12.90 8.00 -8.31
C GLY A 145 -12.61 7.83 -9.81
N SER A 146 -13.71 7.73 -10.59
CA SER A 146 -13.63 7.43 -12.01
C SER A 146 -13.46 8.67 -12.89
N PRO A 147 -12.58 8.66 -13.90
CA PRO A 147 -12.50 9.73 -14.90
C PRO A 147 -13.73 9.80 -15.84
N THR A 148 -14.68 8.87 -15.71
CA THR A 148 -15.95 8.90 -16.45
C THR A 148 -17.08 9.61 -15.71
N ASP A 149 -16.91 9.86 -14.41
CA ASP A 149 -17.91 10.58 -13.61
C ASP A 149 -17.68 12.08 -13.71
N ILE A 150 -18.66 12.80 -14.25
CA ILE A 150 -18.58 14.24 -14.52
C ILE A 150 -18.36 15.05 -13.24
N LYS A 151 -18.95 14.65 -12.11
CA LYS A 151 -18.83 15.42 -10.87
C LYS A 151 -17.44 15.26 -10.27
N ILE A 152 -16.91 14.03 -10.27
CA ILE A 152 -15.55 13.69 -9.85
C ILE A 152 -14.53 14.44 -10.73
N VAL A 153 -14.72 14.42 -12.05
CA VAL A 153 -13.85 15.14 -12.99
C VAL A 153 -13.89 16.64 -12.75
N ARG A 154 -15.06 17.24 -12.50
CA ARG A 154 -15.18 18.68 -12.20
C ARG A 154 -14.45 19.06 -10.92
N GLU A 155 -14.62 18.26 -9.87
CA GLU A 155 -13.93 18.48 -8.59
C GLU A 155 -12.40 18.39 -8.75
N ALA A 156 -11.91 17.33 -9.40
CA ALA A 156 -10.48 17.15 -9.66
C ALA A 156 -9.92 18.23 -10.58
N THR A 157 -10.71 18.72 -11.55
CA THR A 157 -10.33 19.84 -12.40
C THR A 157 -10.16 21.11 -11.58
N ALA A 158 -11.09 21.43 -10.68
CA ALA A 158 -11.01 22.61 -9.82
C ALA A 158 -9.79 22.55 -8.88
N ALA A 159 -9.54 21.39 -8.26
CA ALA A 159 -8.38 21.16 -7.40
C ALA A 159 -7.05 21.22 -8.18
N LEU A 160 -7.02 20.73 -9.43
CA LEU A 160 -5.84 20.89 -10.28
C LEU A 160 -5.62 22.36 -10.67
N GLN A 161 -6.69 23.07 -11.03
CA GLN A 161 -6.61 24.49 -11.42
C GLN A 161 -6.09 25.41 -10.31
N SER A 162 -6.32 25.08 -9.03
CA SER A 162 -5.83 25.90 -7.92
C SER A 162 -4.31 25.83 -7.72
N VAL A 163 -3.64 24.80 -8.25
CA VAL A 163 -2.18 24.60 -8.10
C VAL A 163 -1.43 24.53 -9.42
N PHE A 164 -2.14 24.25 -10.51
CA PHE A 164 -1.62 24.16 -11.87
C PHE A 164 -2.65 24.74 -12.86
N PRO A 165 -2.75 26.07 -12.96
CA PRO A 165 -3.62 26.73 -13.92
C PRO A 165 -3.28 26.35 -15.37
N GLN A 166 -4.25 26.46 -16.29
CA GLN A 166 -4.02 26.14 -17.71
C GLN A 166 -2.89 26.98 -18.35
N ALA A 167 -2.61 28.17 -17.84
CA ALA A 167 -1.49 29.00 -18.29
C ALA A 167 -0.12 28.32 -18.09
N GLU A 168 0.01 27.43 -17.09
CA GLU A 168 1.25 26.69 -16.80
C GLU A 168 1.50 25.51 -17.75
N LEU A 169 0.53 25.17 -18.63
CA LEU A 169 0.73 24.12 -19.63
C LEU A 169 1.87 24.45 -20.60
N GLY A 170 2.10 25.73 -20.89
CA GLY A 170 3.22 26.16 -21.72
C GLY A 170 4.55 25.74 -21.11
N THR A 171 4.77 26.08 -19.84
CA THR A 171 5.95 25.67 -19.06
C THR A 171 6.07 24.15 -18.99
N PHE A 172 4.98 23.46 -18.66
CA PHE A 172 4.93 21.99 -18.60
C PHE A 172 5.40 21.34 -19.91
N LEU A 173 4.95 21.84 -21.07
CA LEU A 173 5.29 21.27 -22.38
C LEU A 173 6.79 21.36 -22.70
N THR A 174 7.50 22.34 -22.15
CA THR A 174 8.96 22.52 -22.33
C THR A 174 9.81 21.55 -21.52
N LEU A 175 9.23 20.88 -20.51
CA LEU A 175 9.96 19.98 -19.64
C LEU A 175 10.42 18.70 -20.38
N SER A 176 11.47 18.08 -19.84
CA SER A 176 11.88 16.75 -20.27
C SER A 176 10.79 15.72 -19.95
N LYS A 177 10.79 14.58 -20.66
CA LYS A 177 9.83 13.50 -20.39
C LYS A 177 9.85 13.06 -18.92
N LYS A 178 11.04 12.90 -18.35
CA LYS A 178 11.24 12.50 -16.95
C LYS A 178 10.69 13.55 -15.99
N ASP A 179 10.88 14.82 -16.28
CA ASP A 179 10.38 15.91 -15.42
C ASP A 179 8.86 16.05 -15.53
N LYS A 180 8.28 15.84 -16.72
CA LYS A 180 6.81 15.76 -16.89
C LYS A 180 6.23 14.61 -16.07
N GLU A 181 6.82 13.43 -16.14
CA GLU A 181 6.38 12.27 -15.34
C GLU A 181 6.45 12.56 -13.83
N ARG A 182 7.55 13.18 -13.37
CA ARG A 182 7.71 13.60 -11.98
C ARG A 182 6.65 14.63 -11.58
N GLN A 183 6.44 15.67 -12.38
CA GLN A 183 5.46 16.70 -12.10
C GLN A 183 4.03 16.14 -12.08
N LEU A 184 3.69 15.18 -12.95
CA LEU A 184 2.41 14.49 -12.89
C LEU A 184 2.20 13.73 -11.58
N LYS A 185 3.25 13.11 -11.03
CA LYS A 185 3.20 12.44 -9.72
C LYS A 185 3.01 13.46 -8.58
N GLU A 186 3.74 14.58 -8.62
CA GLU A 186 3.62 15.67 -7.65
C GLU A 186 2.21 16.30 -7.68
N LEU A 187 1.70 16.64 -8.86
CA LEU A 187 0.34 17.14 -9.05
C LEU A 187 -0.70 16.15 -8.54
N THR A 188 -0.50 14.85 -8.78
CA THR A 188 -1.40 13.82 -8.24
C THR A 188 -1.45 13.90 -6.71
N MET A 189 -0.31 13.98 -6.03
CA MET A 189 -0.28 14.05 -4.56
C MET A 189 -0.99 15.31 -4.04
N ILE A 190 -0.71 16.47 -4.63
CA ILE A 190 -1.29 17.75 -4.21
C ILE A 190 -2.81 17.77 -4.43
N VAL A 191 -3.27 17.40 -5.64
CA VAL A 191 -4.70 17.36 -5.98
C VAL A 191 -5.46 16.35 -5.12
N THR A 192 -4.86 15.19 -4.86
CA THR A 192 -5.43 14.18 -3.93
C THR A 192 -5.62 14.79 -2.54
N GLY A 193 -4.62 15.49 -2.00
CA GLY A 193 -4.70 16.17 -0.71
C GLY A 193 -5.80 17.23 -0.66
N ILE A 194 -5.92 18.07 -1.69
CA ILE A 194 -6.98 19.10 -1.79
C ILE A 194 -8.36 18.46 -1.80
N ARG A 195 -8.56 17.37 -2.56
CA ARG A 195 -9.85 16.69 -2.62
C ARG A 195 -10.22 16.01 -1.30
N LEU A 196 -9.25 15.40 -0.61
CA LEU A 196 -9.46 14.86 0.73
C LEU A 196 -9.84 15.95 1.73
N PHE A 197 -9.17 17.11 1.68
CA PHE A 197 -9.51 18.26 2.52
C PHE A 197 -10.91 18.82 2.20
N ASN A 198 -11.28 18.92 0.92
CA ASN A 198 -12.61 19.38 0.51
C ASN A 198 -13.72 18.42 0.96
N ARG A 199 -13.44 17.11 0.96
CA ARG A 199 -14.33 16.10 1.54
C ARG A 199 -14.55 16.36 3.02
N ASP A 200 -13.47 16.54 3.78
CA ASP A 200 -13.52 16.78 5.23
C ASP A 200 -14.31 18.08 5.55
N CYS A 201 -14.15 19.12 4.73
CA CYS A 201 -14.93 20.35 4.83
C CYS A 201 -16.41 20.21 4.42
N GLY A 202 -16.86 19.05 3.94
CA GLY A 202 -18.21 18.85 3.40
C GLY A 202 -18.50 19.60 2.10
N LYS A 203 -17.45 20.02 1.37
CA LYS A 203 -17.53 20.81 0.12
C LYS A 203 -17.23 19.99 -1.14
N GLY A 204 -16.97 18.69 -0.99
CA GLY A 204 -16.57 17.80 -2.07
C GLY A 204 -16.44 16.35 -1.60
N GLY A 205 -15.62 15.58 -2.31
CA GLY A 205 -15.29 14.20 -1.96
C GLY A 205 -16.22 13.13 -2.52
N GLU A 206 -17.02 13.46 -3.55
CA GLU A 206 -17.81 12.46 -4.25
C GLU A 206 -16.88 11.41 -4.88
N GLY A 207 -17.20 10.13 -4.65
CA GLY A 207 -16.38 9.00 -5.10
C GLY A 207 -15.09 8.76 -4.31
N ILE A 208 -14.89 9.42 -3.16
CA ILE A 208 -13.81 9.10 -2.21
C ILE A 208 -14.37 8.21 -1.11
N ASP A 209 -13.90 6.97 -1.04
CA ASP A 209 -14.30 6.02 0.00
C ASP A 209 -13.97 6.52 1.40
N ASP A 210 -14.87 6.27 2.35
CA ASP A 210 -14.64 6.53 3.76
C ASP A 210 -13.75 5.42 4.36
N LEU A 211 -12.46 5.45 3.98
CA LEU A 211 -11.44 4.54 4.50
C LEU A 211 -11.47 4.45 6.04
N PRO A 212 -11.60 5.56 6.80
CA PRO A 212 -11.87 5.51 8.24
C PRO A 212 -12.99 4.55 8.65
N ALA A 213 -14.20 4.72 8.11
CA ALA A 213 -15.34 3.89 8.45
C ALA A 213 -15.13 2.43 8.04
N ILE A 214 -14.62 2.21 6.82
CA ILE A 214 -14.33 0.86 6.29
C ILE A 214 -13.32 0.14 7.19
N LEU A 215 -12.22 0.80 7.56
CA LEU A 215 -11.19 0.20 8.41
C LEU A 215 -11.68 -0.02 9.84
N HIS A 216 -12.43 0.94 10.39
CA HIS A 216 -13.01 0.83 11.73
C HIS A 216 -13.98 -0.35 11.86
N GLU A 217 -14.69 -0.73 10.79
CA GLU A 217 -15.54 -1.91 10.76
C GLU A 217 -14.77 -3.20 10.43
N ALA A 218 -13.95 -3.17 9.38
CA ALA A 218 -13.30 -4.37 8.84
C ALA A 218 -12.23 -4.95 9.77
N ILE A 219 -11.46 -4.09 10.45
CA ILE A 219 -10.35 -4.54 11.31
C ILE A 219 -10.86 -5.33 12.52
N PRO A 220 -11.80 -4.83 13.34
CA PRO A 220 -12.33 -5.60 14.47
C PRO A 220 -13.05 -6.86 14.01
N ALA A 221 -13.89 -6.78 12.97
CA ALA A 221 -14.64 -7.93 12.47
C ALA A 221 -13.71 -9.06 12.02
N THR A 222 -12.65 -8.73 11.27
CA THR A 222 -11.70 -9.73 10.76
C THR A 222 -10.79 -10.26 11.86
N THR A 223 -10.32 -9.40 12.77
CA THR A 223 -9.47 -9.82 13.91
C THR A 223 -10.23 -10.78 14.83
N GLN A 224 -11.46 -10.44 15.21
CA GLN A 224 -12.32 -11.30 16.03
C GLN A 224 -12.61 -12.64 15.34
N HIS A 225 -12.84 -12.62 14.02
CA HIS A 225 -13.03 -13.84 13.26
C HIS A 225 -11.79 -14.74 13.31
N ILE A 226 -10.60 -14.19 13.09
CA ILE A 226 -9.34 -14.94 13.15
C ILE A 226 -9.09 -15.48 14.56
N ASP A 227 -9.30 -14.69 15.61
CA ASP A 227 -9.14 -15.14 17.00
C ASP A 227 -10.08 -16.32 17.30
N THR A 228 -11.34 -16.23 16.87
CA THR A 228 -12.31 -17.34 17.02
C THR A 228 -11.84 -18.59 16.27
N GLN A 229 -11.33 -18.44 15.04
CA GLN A 229 -10.82 -19.57 14.26
C GLN A 229 -9.56 -20.19 14.88
N LEU A 230 -8.67 -19.38 15.46
CA LEU A 230 -7.49 -19.84 16.19
C LEU A 230 -7.88 -20.64 17.43
N GLU A 231 -8.82 -20.15 18.23
CA GLU A 231 -9.32 -20.87 19.41
C GLU A 231 -9.89 -22.25 19.03
N ILE A 232 -10.72 -22.31 17.99
CA ILE A 232 -11.29 -23.57 17.47
C ILE A 232 -10.17 -24.51 17.01
N ALA A 233 -9.21 -24.02 16.23
CA ALA A 233 -8.11 -24.82 15.72
C ALA A 233 -7.24 -25.38 16.84
N GLN A 234 -6.94 -24.56 17.86
CA GLN A 234 -6.17 -24.96 19.04
C GLN A 234 -6.89 -26.00 19.87
N GLU A 235 -8.19 -25.84 20.13
CA GLU A 235 -8.98 -26.82 20.86
C GLU A 235 -8.97 -28.18 20.15
N GLN A 236 -9.21 -28.20 18.83
CA GLN A 236 -9.17 -29.44 18.05
C GLN A 236 -7.78 -30.07 18.06
N ALA A 237 -6.73 -29.26 17.91
CA ALA A 237 -5.36 -29.76 17.96
C ALA A 237 -5.03 -30.40 19.32
N PHE A 238 -5.44 -29.79 20.43
CA PHE A 238 -5.25 -30.38 21.77
C PHE A 238 -6.03 -31.68 21.94
N ARG A 239 -7.27 -31.76 21.43
CA ARG A 239 -8.09 -32.97 21.47
C ARG A 239 -7.44 -34.11 20.68
N TYR A 240 -6.98 -33.86 19.45
CA TYR A 240 -6.29 -34.86 18.65
C TYR A 240 -4.98 -35.31 19.31
N THR A 241 -4.17 -34.38 19.83
CA THR A 241 -2.95 -34.71 20.57
C THR A 241 -3.24 -35.60 21.77
N ALA A 242 -4.22 -35.25 22.61
CA ALA A 242 -4.56 -36.03 23.80
C ALA A 242 -5.03 -37.46 23.45
N ILE A 243 -5.82 -37.62 22.37
CA ILE A 243 -6.25 -38.93 21.89
C ILE A 243 -5.05 -39.75 21.40
N LEU A 244 -4.17 -39.15 20.59
CA LEU A 244 -2.97 -39.81 20.07
C LEU A 244 -2.00 -40.21 21.20
N GLU A 245 -1.80 -39.35 22.20
CA GLU A 245 -0.98 -39.66 23.38
C GLU A 245 -1.57 -40.82 24.18
N LYS A 246 -2.89 -40.86 24.36
CA LYS A 246 -3.57 -42.00 25.00
C LYS A 246 -3.41 -43.29 24.18
N ALA A 247 -3.58 -43.21 22.86
CA ALA A 247 -3.46 -44.35 21.96
C ALA A 247 -2.02 -44.90 21.92
N SER A 248 -1.01 -44.04 22.01
CA SER A 248 0.41 -44.45 22.02
C SER A 248 0.77 -45.40 23.17
N LYS A 249 0.01 -45.36 24.26
CA LYS A 249 0.17 -46.23 25.44
C LYS A 249 -0.56 -47.56 25.30
N ASN A 250 -1.40 -47.74 24.27
CA ASN A 250 -2.19 -48.95 24.05
C ASN A 250 -2.23 -49.35 22.55
N PRO A 251 -1.48 -50.39 22.14
CA PRO A 251 -1.44 -50.85 20.75
C PRO A 251 -2.79 -51.26 20.16
N LEU A 252 -3.75 -51.73 20.99
CA LEU A 252 -5.09 -52.08 20.51
C LEU A 252 -5.88 -50.82 20.13
N MET A 253 -5.84 -49.78 20.97
CA MET A 253 -6.46 -48.49 20.64
C MET A 253 -5.83 -47.83 19.42
N THR A 254 -4.52 -48.00 19.20
CA THR A 254 -3.86 -47.49 17.99
C THR A 254 -4.47 -48.09 16.72
N LYS A 255 -4.73 -49.40 16.71
CA LYS A 255 -5.40 -50.08 15.57
C LYS A 255 -6.85 -49.65 15.40
N GLU A 256 -7.58 -49.47 16.50
CA GLU A 256 -8.98 -49.01 16.46
C GLU A 256 -9.10 -47.60 15.86
N LEU A 257 -8.09 -46.75 16.07
CA LEU A 257 -8.10 -45.35 15.64
C LEU A 257 -7.51 -45.11 14.25
N GLU A 258 -6.83 -46.11 13.67
CA GLU A 258 -6.19 -46.03 12.34
C GLU A 258 -7.13 -45.51 11.23
N PRO A 259 -8.41 -45.93 11.12
CA PRO A 259 -9.32 -45.45 10.08
C PRO A 259 -9.68 -43.96 10.17
N TYR A 260 -9.46 -43.33 11.32
CA TYR A 260 -9.80 -41.92 11.54
C TYR A 260 -8.67 -40.97 11.14
N MET A 261 -7.47 -41.48 10.86
CA MET A 261 -6.33 -40.67 10.39
C MET A 261 -6.05 -39.46 11.30
N LEU A 262 -6.15 -39.65 12.62
CA LEU A 262 -6.06 -38.56 13.59
C LEU A 262 -4.70 -37.83 13.56
N LYS A 263 -3.65 -38.52 13.14
CA LYS A 263 -2.32 -37.93 12.98
C LYS A 263 -2.30 -36.93 11.81
N GLU A 264 -2.89 -37.32 10.69
CA GLU A 264 -3.04 -36.50 9.50
C GLU A 264 -3.99 -35.32 9.77
N ALA A 265 -5.09 -35.56 10.49
CA ALA A 265 -6.01 -34.50 10.93
C ALA A 265 -5.32 -33.50 11.88
N LEU A 266 -4.44 -33.97 12.77
CA LEU A 266 -3.63 -33.11 13.63
C LEU A 266 -2.66 -32.25 12.81
N TYR A 267 -2.01 -32.81 11.78
CA TYR A 267 -1.14 -32.02 10.90
C TYR A 267 -1.92 -30.98 10.11
N ASN A 268 -3.11 -31.33 9.63
CA ASN A 268 -4.01 -30.41 8.94
C ASN A 268 -4.32 -29.20 9.83
N ILE A 269 -4.88 -29.43 11.01
CA ILE A 269 -5.33 -28.31 11.87
C ILE A 269 -4.18 -27.46 12.40
N ARG A 270 -3.00 -28.06 12.63
CA ARG A 270 -1.79 -27.29 13.02
C ARG A 270 -1.26 -26.42 11.90
N GLN A 271 -1.34 -26.87 10.65
CA GLN A 271 -0.98 -26.01 9.52
C GLN A 271 -1.99 -24.88 9.33
N TYR A 272 -3.28 -25.14 9.51
CA TYR A 272 -4.31 -24.12 9.49
C TYR A 272 -4.02 -23.04 10.55
N GLU A 273 -3.70 -23.44 11.78
CA GLU A 273 -3.28 -22.54 12.85
C GLU A 273 -2.07 -21.68 12.45
N ILE A 274 -1.03 -22.28 11.85
CA ILE A 274 0.17 -21.55 11.38
C ILE A 274 -0.19 -20.51 10.32
N PHE A 275 -1.08 -20.83 9.38
CA PHE A 275 -1.52 -19.88 8.35
C PHE A 275 -2.31 -18.71 8.95
N LEU A 276 -3.22 -18.97 9.89
CA LEU A 276 -3.91 -17.91 10.61
C LEU A 276 -2.94 -17.01 11.40
N GLN A 277 -1.96 -17.61 12.10
CA GLN A 277 -0.91 -16.90 12.82
C GLN A 277 0.01 -16.08 11.90
N THR A 278 0.15 -16.47 10.64
CA THR A 278 0.93 -15.72 9.64
C THR A 278 0.18 -14.48 9.18
N VAL A 279 -1.14 -14.56 9.04
CA VAL A 279 -1.97 -13.44 8.54
C VAL A 279 -2.35 -12.45 9.65
N LEU A 280 -2.57 -12.90 10.88
CA LEU A 280 -2.99 -12.06 12.01
C LEU A 280 -2.10 -10.81 12.23
N PRO A 281 -0.75 -10.89 12.24
CA PRO A 281 0.10 -9.73 12.40
C PRO A 281 -0.10 -8.65 11.34
N ILE A 282 -0.57 -9.01 10.14
CA ILE A 282 -0.87 -8.04 9.07
C ILE A 282 -2.08 -7.21 9.44
N PHE A 283 -3.15 -7.83 9.96
CA PHE A 283 -4.32 -7.11 10.44
C PHE A 283 -3.99 -6.20 11.61
N ILE A 284 -3.14 -6.66 12.54
CA ILE A 284 -2.64 -5.82 13.63
C ILE A 284 -1.85 -4.63 13.08
N ALA A 285 -0.96 -4.84 12.11
CA ALA A 285 -0.20 -3.75 11.49
C ALA A 285 -1.09 -2.75 10.73
N LEU A 286 -2.20 -3.19 10.15
CA LEU A 286 -3.21 -2.30 9.56
C LEU A 286 -3.94 -1.49 10.62
N ALA A 287 -4.31 -2.12 11.75
CA ALA A 287 -4.89 -1.44 12.90
C ALA A 287 -3.95 -0.37 13.47
N SER A 288 -2.66 -0.71 13.64
CA SER A 288 -1.66 0.25 14.11
C SER A 288 -1.50 1.43 13.15
N LEU A 289 -1.46 1.18 11.83
CA LEU A 289 -1.37 2.26 10.84
C LEU A 289 -2.60 3.19 10.90
N TRP A 290 -3.79 2.61 11.06
CA TRP A 290 -5.02 3.38 11.23
C TRP A 290 -4.97 4.26 12.48
N MET A 291 -4.54 3.70 13.62
CA MET A 291 -4.39 4.46 14.86
C MET A 291 -3.35 5.59 14.72
N SER A 292 -2.19 5.32 14.11
CA SER A 292 -1.19 6.36 13.86
C SER A 292 -1.72 7.48 12.96
N PHE A 293 -2.56 7.17 11.97
CA PHE A 293 -3.19 8.20 11.15
C PHE A 293 -4.17 9.09 11.96
N GLN A 294 -4.86 8.52 12.96
CA GLN A 294 -5.67 9.31 13.88
C GLN A 294 -4.81 10.24 14.74
N ASP A 295 -3.65 9.78 15.22
CA ASP A 295 -2.71 10.61 15.99
C ASP A 295 -2.22 11.81 15.17
N GLU A 296 -1.91 11.61 13.88
CA GLU A 296 -1.52 12.69 12.97
C GLU A 296 -2.63 13.73 12.77
N THR A 297 -3.90 13.32 12.83
CA THR A 297 -5.04 14.26 12.75
C THR A 297 -5.06 15.21 13.95
N VAL A 298 -4.73 14.71 15.14
CA VAL A 298 -4.59 15.54 16.35
C VAL A 298 -3.41 16.51 16.20
N LEU A 299 -2.28 16.04 15.68
CA LEU A 299 -1.11 16.88 15.44
C LEU A 299 -1.43 18.02 14.46
N ILE A 300 -2.13 17.74 13.35
CA ILE A 300 -2.57 18.76 12.39
C ILE A 300 -3.45 19.81 13.06
N SER A 301 -4.36 19.41 13.95
CA SER A 301 -5.21 20.35 14.69
C SER A 301 -4.37 21.26 15.61
N VAL A 302 -3.35 20.72 16.28
CA VAL A 302 -2.44 21.50 17.12
C VAL A 302 -1.63 22.49 16.27
N LEU A 303 -1.06 22.05 15.16
CA LEU A 303 -0.26 22.90 14.26
C LEU A 303 -1.10 23.99 13.59
N SER A 304 -2.33 23.66 13.19
CA SER A 304 -3.28 24.64 12.63
C SER A 304 -3.63 25.71 13.65
N ASN A 305 -3.95 25.30 14.88
CA ASN A 305 -4.24 26.23 15.97
C ASN A 305 -3.01 27.12 16.31
N LEU A 306 -1.81 26.54 16.35
CA LEU A 306 -0.58 27.31 16.52
C LEU A 306 -0.43 28.36 15.42
N THR A 307 -0.63 27.97 14.16
CA THR A 307 -0.52 28.87 13.01
C THR A 307 -1.54 30.00 13.07
N THR A 308 -2.81 29.70 13.36
CA THR A 308 -3.85 30.71 13.56
C THR A 308 -3.50 31.69 14.69
N ASN A 309 -2.96 31.20 15.81
CA ASN A 309 -2.55 32.09 16.90
C ASN A 309 -1.32 32.92 16.56
N LEU A 310 -0.39 32.39 15.75
CA LEU A 310 0.74 33.17 15.26
C LEU A 310 0.29 34.30 14.33
N GLU A 311 -0.74 34.06 13.50
CA GLU A 311 -1.35 35.07 12.63
C GLU A 311 -1.95 36.26 13.42
N LEU A 312 -2.46 36.04 14.65
CA LEU A 312 -2.95 37.13 15.50
C LEU A 312 -1.86 38.17 15.84
N PHE A 313 -0.59 37.76 15.91
CA PHE A 313 0.50 38.71 16.13
C PHE A 313 0.77 39.57 14.90
N LEU A 314 0.51 39.06 13.69
CA LEU A 314 0.53 39.86 12.47
C LEU A 314 -0.62 40.89 12.48
N GLY A 315 -1.82 40.48 12.91
CA GLY A 315 -2.94 41.42 13.10
C GLY A 315 -2.62 42.53 14.13
N THR A 316 -1.89 42.20 15.19
CA THR A 316 -1.40 43.21 16.15
C THR A 316 -0.41 44.19 15.49
N HIS A 317 0.43 43.69 14.59
CA HIS A 317 1.34 44.54 13.82
C HIS A 317 0.58 45.51 12.91
N GLU A 318 -0.47 45.05 12.22
CA GLU A 318 -1.32 45.92 11.38
C GLU A 318 -2.03 47.02 12.19
N LEU A 319 -2.39 46.75 13.44
CA LEU A 319 -2.97 47.76 14.34
C LEU A 319 -1.94 48.80 14.78
N LEU A 320 -0.71 48.38 15.08
CA LEU A 320 0.38 49.27 15.49
C LEU A 320 0.92 50.09 14.32
N PHE A 321 0.98 49.48 13.14
CA PHE A 321 1.52 50.07 11.91
C PHE A 321 0.57 49.84 10.74
N PRO A 322 -0.54 50.60 10.65
CA PRO A 322 -1.47 50.46 9.55
C PRO A 322 -0.82 50.71 8.21
N GLU A 323 -1.25 50.00 7.17
CA GLU A 323 -0.67 50.05 5.81
C GLU A 323 -0.52 51.48 5.28
N LYS A 324 -1.49 52.37 5.56
CA LYS A 324 -1.42 53.78 5.16
C LYS A 324 -0.23 54.53 5.77
N VAL A 325 0.12 54.20 7.01
CA VAL A 325 1.27 54.79 7.72
C VAL A 325 2.56 54.26 7.12
N ILE A 326 2.65 52.94 6.92
CA ILE A 326 3.82 52.32 6.29
C ILE A 326 4.04 52.84 4.88
N GLN A 327 2.98 52.91 4.07
CA GLN A 327 3.08 53.39 2.70
C GLN A 327 3.55 54.84 2.61
N GLY A 328 3.10 55.72 3.52
CA GLY A 328 3.59 57.11 3.59
C GLY A 328 5.03 57.24 4.09
N LEU A 329 5.52 56.28 4.89
CA LEU A 329 6.92 56.22 5.32
C LEU A 329 7.84 55.60 4.26
N LEU A 330 7.27 54.86 3.31
CA LEU A 330 7.98 54.24 2.20
C LEU A 330 8.12 55.16 0.97
N ASP A 331 7.54 56.36 1.01
CA ASP A 331 7.74 57.35 -0.05
C ASP A 331 9.25 57.63 -0.21
N ASP A 332 9.75 57.50 -1.43
CA ASP A 332 11.17 57.58 -1.82
C ASP A 332 12.10 56.49 -1.25
N VAL A 333 11.57 55.42 -0.63
CA VAL A 333 12.36 54.28 -0.11
C VAL A 333 12.18 53.05 -1.01
N THR A 334 13.29 52.52 -1.53
CA THR A 334 13.26 51.27 -2.29
C THR A 334 13.27 50.07 -1.34
N VAL A 335 12.16 49.33 -1.27
CA VAL A 335 12.08 48.08 -0.51
C VAL A 335 12.93 47.01 -1.19
N LYS A 336 14.06 46.66 -0.57
CA LYS A 336 14.91 45.55 -1.03
C LYS A 336 14.24 44.22 -0.67
N LYS A 337 14.11 43.32 -1.64
CA LYS A 337 13.59 41.94 -1.44
C LYS A 337 14.69 40.93 -1.07
N GLU A 338 15.94 41.36 -1.00
CA GLU A 338 17.10 40.52 -0.69
C GLU A 338 17.54 40.70 0.77
N ARG A 339 18.28 39.71 1.30
CA ARG A 339 18.83 39.74 2.66
C ARG A 339 19.66 41.02 2.88
N VAL A 340 19.66 41.52 4.12
CA VAL A 340 20.42 42.71 4.53
C VAL A 340 21.89 42.61 4.08
N HIS A 341 22.42 43.66 3.43
CA HIS A 341 23.83 43.70 3.10
C HIS A 341 24.67 43.94 4.36
N LEU A 342 25.44 42.93 4.77
CA LEU A 342 26.30 42.94 5.96
C LEU A 342 27.25 44.15 6.03
N SER A 343 27.64 44.69 4.88
CA SER A 343 28.50 45.88 4.77
C SER A 343 27.92 47.14 5.40
N ASP A 344 26.60 47.19 5.55
CA ASP A 344 25.85 48.35 6.06
C ASP A 344 25.82 48.35 7.60
N PHE A 345 26.10 47.20 8.24
CA PHE A 345 26.03 47.00 9.70
C PHE A 345 27.34 46.48 10.30
N ARG A 346 28.45 47.17 10.03
CA ARG A 346 29.83 46.73 10.38
C ARG A 346 30.14 46.53 11.87
N LYS A 347 29.25 46.96 12.78
CA LYS A 347 29.41 46.82 14.23
C LYS A 347 28.67 45.62 14.81
N MET A 348 27.96 44.85 13.98
CA MET A 348 27.17 43.69 14.39
C MET A 348 27.80 42.42 13.86
N GLU A 349 27.80 41.37 14.70
CA GLU A 349 28.11 40.01 14.27
C GLU A 349 26.81 39.33 13.87
N TRP A 350 26.79 38.77 12.66
CA TRP A 350 25.61 38.12 12.10
C TRP A 350 25.85 36.62 12.03
N LEU A 351 24.97 35.84 12.65
CA LEU A 351 25.01 34.38 12.61
C LEU A 351 23.81 33.89 11.80
N PHE A 352 24.08 33.29 10.65
CA PHE A 352 23.02 32.72 9.81
C PHE A 352 22.87 31.23 10.08
N PRO A 353 21.63 30.72 10.24
CA PRO A 353 21.39 29.29 10.42
C PRO A 353 22.03 28.41 9.34
N GLU A 354 22.12 28.90 8.11
CA GLU A 354 22.63 28.11 6.98
C GLU A 354 24.15 28.08 6.87
N THR A 355 24.86 29.05 7.45
CA THR A 355 26.32 29.20 7.27
C THR A 355 27.11 29.04 8.55
N THR A 356 26.47 29.25 9.71
CA THR A 356 27.14 29.14 10.99
C THR A 356 27.17 27.66 11.42
N ALA A 357 28.37 27.15 11.67
CA ALA A 357 28.54 25.76 12.09
C ALA A 357 27.96 25.55 13.50
N ASN A 358 27.20 24.47 13.69
CA ASN A 358 26.57 24.12 14.99
C ASN A 358 25.62 25.19 15.55
N VAL A 359 24.90 25.94 14.70
CA VAL A 359 23.88 26.93 15.14
C VAL A 359 22.91 26.34 16.16
N ASP A 360 22.46 25.11 15.93
CA ASP A 360 21.49 24.43 16.81
C ASP A 360 22.03 24.11 18.22
N LYS A 361 23.36 24.20 18.42
CA LYS A 361 24.02 24.00 19.71
C LYS A 361 24.32 25.32 20.43
N LEU A 362 24.09 26.46 19.80
CA LEU A 362 24.22 27.75 20.46
C LEU A 362 23.14 27.85 21.55
N LEU A 363 23.54 28.23 22.77
CA LEU A 363 22.62 28.47 23.89
C LEU A 363 21.91 29.82 23.69
N ILE A 364 21.05 29.88 22.67
CA ILE A 364 20.28 31.07 22.33
C ILE A 364 19.03 31.10 23.20
N GLN A 365 19.07 31.91 24.26
CA GLN A 365 17.89 32.16 25.08
C GLN A 365 16.87 32.99 24.29
N TYR A 366 15.58 32.75 24.56
CA TYR A 366 14.46 33.49 23.93
C TYR A 366 14.51 33.57 22.40
N ARG A 367 15.05 32.55 21.69
CA ARG A 367 15.14 32.53 20.22
C ARG A 367 15.94 33.68 19.58
N GLY A 368 16.83 34.35 20.33
CA GLY A 368 17.74 35.37 19.80
C GLY A 368 17.81 36.62 20.69
N PHE A 369 16.93 36.73 21.68
CA PHE A 369 16.81 37.93 22.50
C PHE A 369 17.59 37.83 23.83
N CYS A 370 18.19 38.96 24.22
CA CYS A 370 18.80 39.15 25.53
C CYS A 370 17.80 39.81 26.49
N SER A 371 17.46 39.14 27.60
CA SER A 371 16.51 39.68 28.61
C SER A 371 16.97 41.02 29.18
N TYR A 372 18.28 41.21 29.35
CA TYR A 372 18.82 42.47 29.85
C TYR A 372 18.59 43.61 28.87
N THR A 373 18.81 43.39 27.57
CA THR A 373 18.55 44.40 26.53
C THR A 373 17.07 44.76 26.47
N PHE A 374 16.18 43.76 26.54
CA PHE A 374 14.74 44.01 26.62
C PHE A 374 14.36 44.92 27.80
N ALA A 375 14.99 44.72 28.97
CA ALA A 375 14.74 45.53 30.16
C ALA A 375 15.45 46.91 30.16
N ALA A 376 16.57 47.05 29.46
CA ALA A 376 17.43 48.23 29.52
C ALA A 376 17.24 49.23 28.36
N THR A 377 16.73 48.77 27.21
CA THR A 377 16.67 49.59 25.98
C THR A 377 15.28 49.68 25.36
N ASP A 378 14.21 49.30 26.09
CA ASP A 378 12.81 49.26 25.62
C ASP A 378 12.63 48.51 24.28
N GLY A 379 13.56 47.63 23.94
CA GLY A 379 13.70 47.11 22.58
C GLY A 379 14.37 45.74 22.53
N LEU A 380 13.92 44.94 21.57
CA LEU A 380 14.46 43.63 21.26
C LEU A 380 15.63 43.77 20.25
N LEU A 381 16.70 42.99 20.42
CA LEU A 381 17.70 42.79 19.35
C LEU A 381 17.06 41.91 18.27
N LEU A 382 16.98 42.40 17.03
CA LEU A 382 16.44 41.64 15.90
C LEU A 382 17.21 40.31 15.74
N PRO A 383 16.51 39.16 15.57
CA PRO A 383 17.14 37.90 15.18
C PRO A 383 17.70 37.93 13.75
#